data_AF-A0A260WNG7-F1
#
_entry.id   AF-A0A260WNG7-F1
#
_cell.length_a   1.000
_cell.length_b   1.000
_cell.length_c   1.000
_cell.angle_alpha   90.00
_cell.angle_beta   90.00
_cell.angle_gamma   90.00
#
_symmetry.space_group_name_H-M   'P 1'
#
loop_
_entity.id
_entity.type
_entity.pdbx_description
1 polymer ?
#
loop_
_entity_poly.entity_id
_entity_poly.type
_entity_poly.pdbx_seq_one_letter_code
_entity_poly.pdbx_strand_id
1 'polypeptide(L)'
;MTEHDPLAELAEEDWSALRSLADRLDANPDAIGSWVLPEPLADGSTHVGYVDYGSLVQEFLEFMYAKNLVIQFDWPGWRGKEAVQEGNVREIHSATPDDALKYLTVMIRADRFSEGALLDAFENGLVSSALHRVLTHPSTVHTQYHNESPPIQ
;
A
#
# COMPACT_ATOMS: atom_id res chain seq x y z
N MET A 1 24.48 0.98 -8.50
CA MET A 1 23.05 1.12 -8.83
C MET A 1 22.48 2.01 -7.77
N THR A 2 22.12 3.23 -8.10
CA THR A 2 21.36 4.10 -7.19
C THR A 2 20.03 3.41 -6.95
N GLU A 3 19.70 3.14 -5.69
CA GLU A 3 18.38 2.62 -5.32
C GLU A 3 17.34 3.65 -5.79
N HIS A 4 16.42 3.22 -6.65
CA HIS A 4 15.33 4.07 -7.14
C HIS A 4 14.33 4.25 -6.00
N ASP A 5 14.13 5.49 -5.55
CA ASP A 5 13.12 5.83 -4.55
C ASP A 5 11.84 6.29 -5.27
N PRO A 6 10.85 5.42 -5.46
CA PRO A 6 9.60 5.77 -6.14
C PRO A 6 8.72 6.73 -5.31
N LEU A 7 8.92 6.83 -3.99
CA LEU A 7 8.16 7.76 -3.16
C LEU A 7 8.61 9.20 -3.43
N ALA A 8 9.90 9.40 -3.70
CA ALA A 8 10.44 10.70 -4.11
C ALA A 8 9.92 11.19 -5.48
N GLU A 9 9.34 10.31 -6.30
CA GLU A 9 8.78 10.66 -7.62
C GLU A 9 7.31 11.11 -7.56
N LEU A 10 6.64 10.92 -6.42
CA LEU A 10 5.26 11.34 -6.24
C LEU A 10 5.15 12.87 -6.18
N ALA A 11 4.25 13.42 -6.99
CA ALA A 11 3.88 14.84 -6.91
C ALA A 11 3.05 15.12 -5.65
N GLU A 12 2.92 16.40 -5.27
CA GLU A 12 2.11 16.79 -4.11
C GLU A 12 0.64 16.38 -4.25
N GLU A 13 0.10 16.38 -5.47
CA GLU A 13 -1.25 15.90 -5.77
C GLU A 13 -1.37 14.40 -5.53
N ASP A 14 -0.32 13.63 -5.84
CA ASP A 14 -0.29 12.18 -5.63
C ASP A 14 -0.23 11.85 -4.14
N TRP A 15 0.59 12.60 -3.39
CA TRP A 15 0.62 12.51 -1.93
C TRP A 15 -0.73 12.90 -1.30
N SER A 16 -1.41 13.92 -1.84
CA SER A 16 -2.73 14.31 -1.39
C SER A 16 -3.77 13.23 -1.67
N ALA A 17 -3.71 12.60 -2.85
CA ALA A 17 -4.58 11.49 -3.20
C ALA A 17 -4.34 10.27 -2.30
N LEU A 18 -3.07 9.92 -2.04
CA LEU A 18 -2.72 8.79 -1.18
C LEU A 18 -3.18 9.01 0.28
N ARG A 19 -3.05 10.24 0.82
CA ARG A 19 -3.59 10.60 2.14
C ARG A 19 -5.10 10.46 2.18
N SER A 20 -5.80 10.99 1.18
CA SER A 20 -7.26 10.87 1.10
C SER A 20 -7.72 9.42 1.00
N LEU A 21 -7.00 8.59 0.25
CA LEU A 21 -7.25 7.15 0.18
C LEU A 21 -7.06 6.48 1.54
N ALA A 22 -5.96 6.76 2.24
CA ALA A 22 -5.70 6.22 3.57
C ALA A 22 -6.83 6.58 4.56
N ASP A 23 -7.21 7.86 4.63
CA ASP A 23 -8.28 8.33 5.51
C ASP A 23 -9.61 7.65 5.20
N ARG A 24 -9.94 7.47 3.91
CA ARG A 24 -11.17 6.79 3.49
C ARG A 24 -11.14 5.30 3.84
N LEU A 25 -10.01 4.62 3.65
CA LEU A 25 -9.87 3.20 4.00
C LEU A 25 -10.07 2.98 5.50
N ASP A 26 -9.42 3.80 6.34
CA ASP A 26 -9.56 3.70 7.79
C ASP A 26 -10.97 4.04 8.29
N ALA A 27 -11.64 5.01 7.65
CA ALA A 27 -12.99 5.40 8.02
C ALA A 27 -14.06 4.38 7.59
N ASN A 28 -13.74 3.46 6.68
CA ASN A 28 -14.71 2.52 6.10
C ASN A 28 -14.18 1.07 6.12
N PRO A 29 -13.86 0.49 7.29
CA PRO A 29 -13.34 -0.88 7.38
C PRO A 29 -14.30 -1.93 6.82
N ASP A 30 -15.62 -1.71 6.96
CA ASP A 30 -16.64 -2.61 6.40
C ASP A 30 -16.74 -2.55 4.87
N ALA A 31 -16.08 -1.58 4.22
CA ALA A 31 -16.08 -1.39 2.77
C ALA A 31 -14.84 -1.99 2.08
N ILE A 32 -13.95 -2.68 2.82
CA ILE A 32 -12.74 -3.29 2.29
C ILE A 32 -13.08 -4.46 1.36
N GLY A 33 -13.94 -5.36 1.80
CA GLY A 33 -14.36 -6.52 1.02
C GLY A 33 -14.95 -7.61 1.90
N SER A 34 -15.41 -8.69 1.27
CA SER A 34 -15.94 -9.85 1.99
C SER A 34 -15.78 -11.14 1.19
N TRP A 35 -15.78 -12.26 1.89
CA TRP A 35 -15.81 -13.58 1.25
C TRP A 35 -17.17 -13.86 0.62
N VAL A 36 -17.16 -14.16 -0.68
CA VAL A 36 -18.28 -14.77 -1.38
C VAL A 36 -18.17 -16.28 -1.19
N LEU A 37 -19.18 -16.86 -0.53
CA LEU A 37 -19.20 -18.29 -0.24
C LEU A 37 -19.44 -19.11 -1.51
N PRO A 38 -18.89 -20.34 -1.58
CA PRO A 38 -19.18 -21.26 -2.67
C PRO A 38 -20.70 -21.57 -2.77
N GLU A 39 -21.32 -21.27 -3.90
CA GLU A 39 -22.71 -21.64 -4.18
C GLU A 39 -22.84 -22.69 -5.30
N PRO A 40 -23.79 -23.64 -5.19
CA PRO A 40 -24.12 -24.54 -6.28
C PRO A 40 -24.71 -23.81 -7.49
N LEU A 41 -24.17 -24.09 -8.67
CA LEU A 41 -24.66 -23.64 -9.96
C LEU A 41 -25.76 -24.58 -10.47
N ALA A 42 -26.52 -24.10 -11.47
CA ALA A 42 -27.67 -24.81 -12.03
C ALA A 42 -27.34 -26.18 -12.66
N ASP A 43 -26.08 -26.40 -13.04
CA ASP A 43 -25.58 -27.67 -13.59
C ASP A 43 -25.06 -28.63 -12.51
N GLY A 44 -25.18 -28.27 -11.23
CA GLY A 44 -24.72 -29.05 -10.09
C GLY A 44 -23.24 -28.89 -9.75
N SER A 45 -22.49 -28.06 -10.49
CA SER A 45 -21.14 -27.65 -10.09
C SER A 45 -21.19 -26.57 -9.00
N THR A 46 -20.07 -26.26 -8.35
CA THR A 46 -19.98 -25.19 -7.33
C THR A 46 -18.83 -24.27 -7.73
N HIS A 47 -19.06 -22.96 -7.73
CA HIS A 47 -17.95 -22.03 -7.92
C HIS A 47 -17.07 -22.02 -6.66
N VAL A 48 -15.77 -21.79 -6.84
CA VAL A 48 -14.88 -21.57 -5.68
C VAL A 48 -15.25 -20.26 -5.00
N GLY A 49 -15.16 -20.23 -3.68
CA GLY A 49 -15.31 -18.98 -2.92
C GLY A 49 -14.16 -18.03 -3.26
N TYR A 50 -14.44 -16.74 -3.25
CA TYR A 50 -13.49 -15.69 -3.61
C TYR A 50 -13.75 -14.44 -2.77
N VAL A 51 -12.77 -13.55 -2.67
CA VAL A 51 -12.99 -12.25 -2.03
C VAL A 51 -13.54 -11.26 -3.05
N ASP A 52 -14.66 -10.65 -2.71
CA ASP A 52 -15.18 -9.48 -3.42
C ASP A 52 -14.66 -8.22 -2.75
N TYR A 53 -13.61 -7.63 -3.33
CA TYR A 53 -13.03 -6.38 -2.84
C TYR A 53 -13.92 -5.19 -3.18
N GLY A 54 -14.19 -4.37 -2.17
CA GLY A 54 -14.93 -3.13 -2.34
C GLY A 54 -14.19 -2.14 -3.24
N SER A 55 -14.95 -1.23 -3.85
CA SER A 55 -14.42 -0.19 -4.75
C SER A 55 -13.25 0.61 -4.19
N LEU A 56 -13.19 0.77 -2.86
CA LEU A 56 -12.14 1.53 -2.19
C LEU A 56 -10.78 0.81 -2.21
N VAL A 57 -10.78 -0.53 -2.08
CA VAL A 57 -9.57 -1.35 -2.23
C VAL A 57 -9.15 -1.39 -3.69
N GLN A 58 -10.10 -1.43 -4.63
CA GLN A 58 -9.80 -1.36 -6.06
C GLN A 58 -9.12 -0.03 -6.42
N GLU A 59 -9.64 1.10 -5.94
CA GLU A 59 -9.04 2.43 -6.13
C GLU A 59 -7.63 2.51 -5.53
N PHE A 60 -7.41 1.94 -4.34
CA PHE A 60 -6.09 1.82 -3.73
C PHE A 60 -5.13 1.01 -4.60
N LEU A 61 -5.54 -0.17 -5.08
CA LEU A 61 -4.70 -1.01 -5.94
C LEU A 61 -4.37 -0.31 -7.27
N GLU A 62 -5.35 0.32 -7.91
CA GLU A 62 -5.17 1.12 -9.12
C GLU A 62 -4.15 2.23 -8.91
N PHE A 63 -4.25 2.97 -7.80
CA PHE A 63 -3.27 4.00 -7.44
C PHE A 63 -1.87 3.41 -7.30
N MET A 64 -1.73 2.31 -6.53
CA MET A 64 -0.44 1.67 -6.28
C MET A 64 0.23 1.19 -7.57
N TYR A 65 -0.51 0.63 -8.52
CA TYR A 65 0.04 0.22 -9.81
C TYR A 65 0.31 1.41 -10.75
N ALA A 66 -0.60 2.38 -10.84
CA ALA A 66 -0.46 3.53 -11.71
C ALA A 66 0.76 4.40 -11.35
N LYS A 67 1.11 4.44 -10.06
CA LYS A 67 2.26 5.18 -9.53
C LYS A 67 3.52 4.32 -9.36
N ASN A 68 3.54 3.10 -9.89
CA ASN A 68 4.67 2.16 -9.79
C ASN A 68 5.13 1.89 -8.34
N LEU A 69 4.20 1.93 -7.38
CA LEU A 69 4.44 1.72 -5.95
C LEU A 69 4.41 0.23 -5.56
N VAL A 70 3.99 -0.65 -6.47
CA VAL A 70 4.21 -2.10 -6.35
C VAL A 70 5.59 -2.43 -6.91
N ILE A 71 6.61 -2.34 -6.06
CA ILE A 71 8.01 -2.32 -6.49
C ILE A 71 8.62 -3.71 -6.72
N GLN A 72 9.73 -3.76 -7.45
CA GLN A 72 10.58 -4.96 -7.53
C GLN A 72 11.77 -4.81 -6.56
N PHE A 73 12.00 -5.84 -5.76
CA PHE A 73 13.14 -5.92 -4.84
C PHE A 73 13.46 -7.39 -4.52
N ASP A 74 14.59 -7.66 -3.87
CA ASP A 74 14.97 -9.01 -3.42
C ASP A 74 14.10 -9.47 -2.25
N TRP A 75 12.89 -9.95 -2.56
CA TRP A 75 11.96 -10.45 -1.56
C TRP A 75 12.48 -11.69 -0.82
N PRO A 76 13.05 -12.72 -1.48
CA PRO A 76 13.58 -13.89 -0.77
C PRO A 76 14.67 -13.54 0.24
N GLY A 77 15.56 -12.59 -0.09
CA GLY A 77 16.64 -12.13 0.78
C GLY A 77 16.24 -11.06 1.81
N TRP A 78 15.08 -10.42 1.65
CA TRP A 78 14.63 -9.36 2.56
C TRP A 78 14.09 -9.92 3.88
N ARG A 79 14.61 -9.40 5.00
CA ARG A 79 14.27 -9.86 6.35
C ARG A 79 12.85 -9.49 6.79
N GLY A 80 12.28 -8.41 6.25
CA GLY A 80 10.96 -7.94 6.65
C GLY A 80 9.82 -8.93 6.39
N LYS A 81 9.99 -9.92 5.50
CA LYS A 81 8.92 -10.90 5.19
C LYS A 81 8.34 -11.61 6.42
N GLU A 82 9.13 -11.81 7.47
CA GLU A 82 8.69 -12.44 8.73
C GLU A 82 7.58 -11.61 9.41
N ALA A 83 7.69 -10.29 9.43
CA ALA A 83 6.68 -9.43 10.03
C ALA A 83 5.31 -9.52 9.34
N VAL A 84 5.26 -9.76 8.03
CA VAL A 84 3.99 -10.00 7.30
C VAL A 84 3.42 -11.36 7.67
N GLN A 85 4.25 -12.40 7.69
CA GLN A 85 3.83 -13.76 8.03
C GLN A 85 3.33 -13.89 9.46
N GLU A 86 3.92 -13.14 10.38
CA GLU A 86 3.56 -13.13 11.80
C GLU A 86 2.45 -12.14 12.14
N GLY A 87 2.03 -11.29 11.18
CA GLY A 87 1.06 -10.23 11.45
C GLY A 87 1.57 -9.16 12.42
N ASN A 88 2.87 -8.87 12.42
CA ASN A 88 3.52 -7.96 13.36
C ASN A 88 3.34 -6.49 12.96
N VAL A 89 2.15 -5.95 13.24
CA VAL A 89 1.79 -4.53 13.01
C VAL A 89 2.80 -3.56 13.61
N ARG A 90 3.35 -3.88 14.80
CA ARG A 90 4.30 -3.00 15.49
C ARG A 90 5.61 -2.84 14.73
N GLU A 91 6.13 -3.92 14.19
CA GLU A 91 7.37 -3.88 13.39
C GLU A 91 7.16 -3.04 12.13
N ILE A 92 6.05 -3.28 11.42
CA ILE A 92 5.67 -2.52 10.22
C ILE A 92 5.54 -1.02 10.52
N HIS A 93 4.84 -0.66 11.61
CA HIS A 93 4.67 0.74 12.02
C HIS A 93 6.02 1.43 12.31
N SER A 94 7.01 0.67 12.80
CA SER A 94 8.35 1.19 13.13
C SER A 94 9.35 1.18 11.98
N ALA A 95 8.98 0.63 10.82
CA ALA A 95 9.85 0.49 9.65
C ALA A 95 10.29 1.85 9.09
N THR A 96 11.12 1.91 8.05
CA THR A 96 11.29 3.14 7.25
C THR A 96 10.10 3.30 6.29
N PRO A 97 9.83 4.50 5.73
CA PRO A 97 8.81 4.63 4.68
C PRO A 97 9.09 3.73 3.47
N ASP A 98 10.36 3.56 3.09
CA ASP A 98 10.77 2.68 1.99
C ASP A 98 10.52 1.20 2.29
N ASP A 99 10.80 0.76 3.53
CA ASP A 99 10.48 -0.60 3.95
C ASP A 99 8.96 -0.80 4.11
N ALA A 100 8.21 0.23 4.52
CA ALA A 100 6.75 0.21 4.51
C ALA A 100 6.17 0.02 3.10
N LEU A 101 6.78 0.62 2.09
CA LEU A 101 6.41 0.37 0.70
C LEU A 101 6.68 -1.08 0.26
N LYS A 102 7.80 -1.68 0.71
CA LYS A 102 8.08 -3.10 0.50
C LYS A 102 7.02 -3.98 1.18
N TYR A 103 6.59 -3.63 2.39
CA TYR A 103 5.50 -4.33 3.08
C TYR A 103 4.21 -4.30 2.27
N LEU A 104 3.76 -3.12 1.81
CA LEU A 104 2.58 -2.98 0.94
C LEU A 104 2.71 -3.83 -0.32
N THR A 105 3.87 -3.81 -0.96
CA THR A 105 4.15 -4.61 -2.15
C THR A 105 3.99 -6.10 -1.88
N VAL A 106 4.51 -6.60 -0.76
CA VAL A 106 4.39 -8.02 -0.38
C VAL A 106 2.92 -8.40 -0.14
N MET A 107 2.18 -7.60 0.62
CA MET A 107 0.76 -7.87 0.92
C MET A 107 -0.10 -7.87 -0.35
N ILE A 108 0.08 -6.88 -1.23
CA ILE A 108 -0.62 -6.82 -2.53
C ILE A 108 -0.29 -8.02 -3.42
N ARG A 109 0.98 -8.45 -3.43
CA ARG A 109 1.40 -9.59 -4.27
C ARG A 109 0.99 -10.94 -3.69
N ALA A 110 0.89 -11.06 -2.36
CA ALA A 110 0.49 -12.30 -1.69
C ALA A 110 -0.90 -12.77 -2.14
N ASP A 111 -1.81 -11.82 -2.40
CA ASP A 111 -3.17 -12.09 -2.83
C ASP A 111 -3.26 -12.83 -4.18
N ARG A 112 -2.26 -12.64 -5.05
CA ARG A 112 -2.16 -13.37 -6.34
C ARG A 112 -1.84 -14.85 -6.17
N PHE A 113 -1.38 -15.26 -4.99
CA PHE A 113 -0.98 -16.63 -4.69
C PHE A 113 -1.89 -17.29 -3.65
N SER A 114 -2.60 -16.49 -2.85
CA SER A 114 -3.51 -16.94 -1.82
C SER A 114 -4.70 -15.99 -1.78
N GLU A 115 -5.85 -16.47 -2.25
CA GLU A 115 -7.11 -15.72 -2.23
C GLU A 115 -7.40 -15.21 -0.81
N GLY A 116 -7.70 -13.93 -0.69
CA GLY A 116 -8.02 -13.26 0.57
C GLY A 116 -6.82 -12.88 1.43
N ALA A 117 -5.58 -13.14 1.02
CA ALA A 117 -4.40 -12.73 1.79
C ALA A 117 -4.32 -11.20 1.96
N LEU A 118 -4.76 -10.42 0.97
CA LEU A 118 -4.80 -8.97 1.13
C LEU A 118 -5.97 -8.54 2.03
N LEU A 119 -7.09 -9.26 2.03
CA LEU A 119 -8.22 -8.97 2.91
C LEU A 119 -7.80 -9.18 4.37
N ASP A 120 -7.17 -10.32 4.67
CA ASP A 120 -6.62 -10.61 6.00
C ASP A 120 -5.62 -9.53 6.44
N ALA A 121 -4.80 -9.01 5.53
CA ALA A 121 -3.82 -7.96 5.84
C ALA A 121 -4.49 -6.61 6.16
N PHE A 122 -5.62 -6.29 5.51
CA PHE A 122 -6.45 -5.14 5.88
C PHE A 122 -7.10 -5.34 7.25
N GLU A 123 -7.75 -6.48 7.48
CA GLU A 123 -8.46 -6.79 8.73
C GLU A 123 -7.53 -6.80 9.95
N ASN A 124 -6.29 -7.27 9.78
CA ASN A 124 -5.27 -7.27 10.82
C ASN A 124 -4.52 -5.92 10.95
N GLY A 125 -4.88 -4.90 10.17
CA GLY A 125 -4.30 -3.56 10.24
C GLY A 125 -2.88 -3.42 9.68
N LEU A 126 -2.34 -4.44 9.01
CA LEU A 126 -1.00 -4.41 8.43
C LEU A 126 -0.92 -3.40 7.28
N VAL A 127 -1.95 -3.38 6.41
CA VAL A 127 -2.01 -2.44 5.28
C VAL A 127 -2.10 -0.99 5.78
N SER A 128 -3.01 -0.71 6.72
CA SER A 128 -3.15 0.64 7.30
C SER A 128 -1.84 1.08 7.97
N SER A 129 -1.21 0.21 8.76
CA SER A 129 0.07 0.50 9.41
C SER A 129 1.18 0.85 8.42
N ALA A 130 1.34 0.05 7.35
CA ALA A 130 2.33 0.31 6.32
C ALA A 130 2.01 1.59 5.53
N LEU A 131 0.75 1.81 5.18
CA LEU A 131 0.30 2.98 4.42
C LEU A 131 0.56 4.28 5.18
N HIS A 132 0.19 4.34 6.46
CA HIS A 132 0.50 5.49 7.31
C HIS A 132 2.00 5.72 7.45
N ARG A 133 2.79 4.66 7.48
CA ARG A 133 4.24 4.81 7.52
C ARG A 133 4.79 5.36 6.21
N VAL A 134 4.30 4.92 5.05
CA VAL A 134 4.64 5.49 3.74
C VAL A 134 4.34 6.99 3.70
N LEU A 135 3.20 7.42 4.25
CA LEU A 135 2.77 8.83 4.29
C LEU A 135 3.69 9.75 5.11
N THR A 136 4.62 9.21 5.88
CA THR A 136 5.64 9.98 6.61
C THR A 136 6.93 10.20 5.82
N HIS A 137 7.02 9.70 4.58
CA HIS A 137 8.16 9.98 3.71
C HIS A 137 8.25 11.50 3.48
N PRO A 138 9.45 12.10 3.59
CA PRO A 138 9.62 13.52 3.36
C PRO A 138 9.45 13.84 1.88
N SER A 139 8.28 14.38 1.49
CA SER A 139 8.11 14.97 0.16
C SER A 139 9.19 16.03 -0.03
N THR A 140 10.08 15.82 -1.00
CA THR A 140 11.17 16.77 -1.25
C THR A 140 10.58 17.97 -1.99
N VAL A 141 9.94 18.89 -1.26
CA VAL A 141 9.58 20.20 -1.80
C VAL A 141 10.89 20.91 -2.08
N HIS A 142 11.27 20.97 -3.36
CA HIS A 142 12.40 21.75 -3.81
C HIS A 142 12.04 23.24 -3.65
N THR A 143 12.21 23.76 -2.44
CA THR A 143 12.18 25.20 -2.18
C THR A 143 13.30 25.81 -2.99
N GLN A 144 12.99 26.32 -4.19
CA GLN A 144 13.87 27.21 -4.91
C GLN A 144 14.07 28.44 -4.01
N TYR A 145 15.24 28.51 -3.37
CA TYR A 145 15.71 29.76 -2.77
C TYR A 145 15.90 30.76 -3.90
N HIS A 146 14.92 31.63 -4.12
CA HIS A 146 15.09 32.84 -4.90
C HIS A 146 16.04 33.74 -4.13
N ASN A 147 17.32 33.67 -4.49
CA ASN A 147 18.38 34.45 -3.89
C ASN A 147 18.34 35.86 -4.50
N GLU A 148 17.40 36.70 -4.07
CA GLU A 148 17.48 38.15 -4.32
C GLU A 148 18.62 38.71 -3.47
N SER A 149 19.77 38.95 -4.10
CA SER A 149 20.80 39.80 -3.50
C SER A 149 20.26 41.23 -3.42
N PRO A 150 20.37 41.93 -2.26
CA PRO A 150 19.94 43.31 -2.18
C PRO A 150 20.88 44.21 -3.01
N PRO A 151 20.37 45.29 -3.63
CA PRO A 151 21.22 46.25 -4.31
C PRO A 151 22.10 46.96 -3.29
N ILE A 152 23.40 46.97 -3.57
CA ILE A 152 24.39 47.79 -2.86
C ILE A 152 24.08 49.26 -3.19
N GLN A 153 23.75 50.06 -2.18
CA GLN A 153 23.85 51.52 -2.20
C GLN A 153 24.72 51.98 -1.05
#